data_AF-A0A7S0MVE8-F1
#
_entry.id   AF-A0A7S0MVE8-F1
#
_cell.length_a   1.000
_cell.length_b   1.000
_cell.length_c   1.000
_cell.angle_alpha   90.00
_cell.angle_beta   90.00
_cell.angle_gamma   90.00
#
_symmetry.space_group_name_H-M   'P 1'
#
loop_
_entity.id
_entity.type
_entity.pdbx_description
1 polymer ?
#
loop_
_entity_poly.entity_id
_entity_poly.type
_entity_poly.pdbx_seq_one_letter_code
_entity_poly.pdbx_strand_id
1 'polypeptide(L)'
;MKAKTLQILWHGKEPVWSVDFHPSGFLATSGADKEIKLWDVEVDTDGFPSVRHLETLTGHNKGINIVRFSPTGEVLASAGDAGEILLWRPTDNQRPSDVPAGEVLENVTWKAGTTLRGHNDDVQALSWSPDSQHILSGSVDNTSIVWDAVKGKAAVRMADHQHYIQGVAWDPAGRFLVTQSGDRTCRVYAPVLPTTTSKKQRQHTKQEFNPQYLTCMHILSKRELEQQQEQQQAPAPTTKPTDAENPAQPVAKENTTKAVKHCLFHDDTIPSFFRRLAWSPDGSFLALPTGQYKRDATAATL
;
A
#
# COMPACT_ATOMS: atom_id res chain seq x y z
N MET A 1 24.90 -13.44 14.14
CA MET A 1 23.47 -13.81 14.29
C MET A 1 23.25 -15.04 13.42
N LYS A 2 23.00 -16.23 14.00
CA LYS A 2 22.70 -17.44 13.22
C LYS A 2 21.20 -17.41 12.92
N ALA A 3 20.82 -17.15 11.67
CA ALA A 3 19.44 -17.26 11.23
C ALA A 3 19.20 -18.69 10.73
N LYS A 4 18.33 -19.44 11.40
CA LYS A 4 17.82 -20.72 10.90
C LYS A 4 16.64 -20.39 9.98
N THR A 5 16.69 -20.87 8.74
CA THR A 5 15.59 -20.67 7.79
C THR A 5 14.56 -21.76 8.01
N LEU A 6 13.34 -21.40 8.37
CA LEU A 6 12.21 -22.31 8.33
C LEU A 6 11.60 -22.21 6.93
N GLN A 7 11.57 -23.33 6.21
CA GLN A 7 10.97 -23.42 4.89
C GLN A 7 9.64 -24.17 5.00
N ILE A 8 8.55 -23.48 4.68
CA ILE A 8 7.23 -24.11 4.52
C ILE A 8 7.17 -24.64 3.08
N LEU A 9 7.18 -25.96 2.91
CA LEU A 9 7.03 -26.60 1.61
C LEU A 9 5.54 -26.64 1.24
N TRP A 10 5.16 -25.77 0.30
CA TRP A 10 3.80 -25.57 -0.19
C TRP A 10 3.47 -26.53 -1.35
N HIS A 11 2.18 -26.86 -1.55
CA HIS A 11 1.68 -27.90 -2.47
C HIS A 11 2.44 -27.94 -3.81
N GLY A 12 3.33 -28.91 -3.97
CA GLY A 12 3.95 -29.20 -5.28
C GLY A 12 4.90 -28.13 -5.83
N LYS A 13 5.45 -27.23 -5.00
CA LYS A 13 6.35 -26.11 -5.38
C LYS A 13 5.68 -24.92 -6.05
N GLU A 14 4.35 -24.81 -5.98
CA GLU A 14 3.65 -23.61 -6.44
C GLU A 14 4.06 -22.37 -5.61
N PRO A 15 4.11 -21.17 -6.22
CA PRO A 15 4.56 -19.97 -5.54
C PRO A 15 3.53 -19.46 -4.52
N VAL A 16 4.03 -19.06 -3.34
CA VAL A 16 3.31 -18.25 -2.36
C VAL A 16 3.43 -16.80 -2.79
N TRP A 17 2.31 -16.10 -2.96
CA TRP A 17 2.28 -14.71 -3.40
C TRP A 17 2.04 -13.72 -2.27
N SER A 18 1.37 -14.15 -1.20
CA SER A 18 1.05 -13.28 -0.08
C SER A 18 1.07 -14.01 1.24
N VAL A 19 1.50 -13.27 2.25
CA VAL A 19 1.44 -13.67 3.65
C VAL A 19 0.92 -12.51 4.50
N ASP A 20 0.26 -12.82 5.61
CA ASP A 20 -0.15 -11.83 6.61
C ASP A 20 -0.27 -12.45 7.99
N PHE A 21 0.16 -11.72 9.03
CA PHE A 21 -0.03 -12.14 10.41
C PHE A 21 -1.36 -11.65 10.94
N HIS A 22 -2.09 -12.54 11.61
CA HIS A 22 -3.22 -12.15 12.42
C HIS A 22 -2.73 -11.40 13.68
N PRO A 23 -3.49 -10.43 14.23
CA PRO A 23 -3.12 -9.71 15.45
C PRO A 23 -2.80 -10.58 16.67
N SER A 24 -3.34 -11.81 16.75
CA SER A 24 -3.06 -12.78 17.81
C SER A 24 -1.82 -13.67 17.57
N GLY A 25 -1.20 -13.62 16.39
CA GLY A 25 0.11 -14.23 16.13
C GLY A 25 0.17 -15.36 15.10
N PHE A 26 -0.97 -15.93 14.67
CA PHE A 26 -0.96 -16.95 13.62
C PHE A 26 -0.80 -16.33 12.22
N LEU A 27 -0.31 -17.11 11.27
CA LEU A 27 0.08 -16.67 9.92
C LEU A 27 -0.92 -17.20 8.88
N ALA A 28 -1.38 -16.32 7.99
CA ALA A 28 -2.06 -16.71 6.76
C ALA A 28 -1.11 -16.63 5.56
N THR A 29 -1.21 -17.62 4.67
CA THR A 29 -0.44 -17.66 3.41
C THR A 29 -1.37 -17.99 2.24
N SER A 30 -1.14 -17.38 1.07
CA SER A 30 -1.90 -17.64 -0.16
C SER A 30 -1.02 -17.54 -1.41
N GLY A 31 -1.52 -18.05 -2.54
CA GLY A 31 -0.75 -18.13 -3.77
C GLY A 31 -1.46 -18.87 -4.91
N ALA A 32 -0.68 -19.46 -5.81
CA ALA A 32 -1.16 -20.01 -7.08
C ALA A 32 -2.05 -21.26 -6.94
N ASP A 33 -1.95 -21.98 -5.82
CA ASP A 33 -2.72 -23.21 -5.55
C ASP A 33 -4.21 -22.95 -5.26
N LYS A 34 -4.63 -21.67 -5.24
CA LYS A 34 -6.02 -21.21 -5.02
C LYS A 34 -6.51 -21.41 -3.58
N GLU A 35 -5.61 -21.71 -2.66
CA GLU A 35 -5.92 -21.97 -1.26
C GLU A 35 -5.31 -20.91 -0.35
N ILE A 36 -5.92 -20.75 0.82
CA ILE A 36 -5.34 -20.00 1.92
C ILE A 36 -5.02 -21.00 3.02
N LYS A 37 -3.80 -20.97 3.53
CA LYS A 37 -3.41 -21.82 4.66
C LYS A 37 -3.13 -21.00 5.89
N LEU A 38 -3.65 -21.47 7.01
CA LEU A 38 -3.42 -20.90 8.32
C LEU A 38 -2.38 -21.74 9.06
N TRP A 39 -1.44 -21.06 9.68
CA TRP A 39 -0.32 -21.67 10.40
C TRP A 39 -0.19 -21.06 11.76
N ASP A 40 0.02 -21.91 12.75
CA ASP A 40 0.54 -21.50 14.04
C ASP A 40 2.06 -21.30 13.90
N VAL A 41 2.58 -20.23 14.49
CA VAL A 41 4.02 -19.93 14.48
C VAL A 41 4.48 -19.83 15.92
N GLU A 42 5.15 -20.88 16.38
CA GLU A 42 5.62 -21.01 17.75
C GLU A 42 7.13 -20.85 17.83
N VAL A 43 7.63 -20.62 19.03
CA VAL A 43 9.07 -20.68 19.32
C VAL A 43 9.35 -22.04 19.96
N ASP A 44 10.11 -22.86 19.26
CA ASP A 44 10.52 -24.18 19.71
C ASP A 44 11.43 -24.11 20.96
N THR A 45 11.69 -25.24 21.62
CA THR A 45 12.53 -25.32 22.82
C THR A 45 13.94 -24.75 22.63
N ASP A 46 14.42 -24.77 21.38
CA ASP A 46 15.72 -24.24 20.99
C ASP A 46 15.71 -22.71 20.69
N GLY A 47 14.57 -22.03 20.86
CA GLY A 47 14.42 -20.60 20.60
C GLY A 47 14.26 -20.24 19.11
N PHE A 48 14.02 -21.24 18.25
CA PHE A 48 13.82 -21.04 16.80
C PHE A 48 12.33 -21.11 16.45
N PRO A 49 11.89 -20.42 15.39
CA PRO A 49 10.50 -20.53 14.94
C PRO A 49 10.22 -21.96 14.45
N SER A 50 9.11 -22.53 14.90
CA SER A 50 8.46 -23.73 14.36
C SER A 50 7.10 -23.32 13.79
N VAL A 51 6.57 -24.12 12.86
CA VAL A 51 5.22 -23.88 12.32
C VAL A 51 4.39 -25.15 12.37
N ARG A 52 3.10 -24.98 12.67
CA ARG A 52 2.12 -26.05 12.61
C ARG A 52 0.98 -25.63 11.70
N HIS A 53 0.60 -26.50 10.77
CA HIS A 53 -0.57 -26.28 9.92
C HIS A 53 -1.85 -26.37 10.77
N LEU A 54 -2.73 -25.36 10.64
CA LEU A 54 -4.00 -25.30 11.37
C LEU A 54 -5.18 -25.65 10.44
N GLU A 55 -5.34 -24.89 9.36
CA GLU A 55 -6.51 -25.02 8.48
C GLU A 55 -6.15 -24.67 7.03
N THR A 56 -6.92 -25.20 6.09
CA THR A 56 -6.87 -24.81 4.66
C THR A 56 -8.24 -24.30 4.24
N LEU A 57 -8.28 -23.04 3.78
CA LEU A 57 -9.49 -22.38 3.30
C LEU A 57 -9.57 -22.51 1.79
N THR A 58 -10.67 -23.08 1.32
CA THR A 58 -10.95 -23.28 -0.10
C THR A 58 -12.20 -22.48 -0.49
N GLY A 59 -12.14 -21.80 -1.64
CA GLY A 59 -13.24 -20.96 -2.10
C GLY A 59 -12.92 -20.10 -3.31
N HIS A 60 -11.65 -19.76 -3.52
CA HIS A 60 -11.19 -19.14 -4.77
C HIS A 60 -11.14 -20.17 -5.90
N ASN A 61 -11.45 -19.74 -7.12
CA ASN A 61 -11.41 -20.58 -8.33
C ASN A 61 -10.12 -20.39 -9.16
N LYS A 62 -9.32 -19.36 -8.84
CA LYS A 62 -8.04 -19.00 -9.44
C LYS A 62 -7.02 -18.62 -8.35
N GLY A 63 -5.78 -18.33 -8.75
CA GLY A 63 -4.70 -18.01 -7.82
C GLY A 63 -5.00 -16.77 -6.98
N ILE A 64 -4.49 -16.75 -5.75
CA ILE A 64 -4.77 -15.72 -4.75
C ILE A 64 -3.55 -14.82 -4.56
N ASN A 65 -3.60 -13.65 -5.19
CA ASN A 65 -2.51 -12.66 -5.18
C ASN A 65 -2.30 -12.02 -3.81
N ILE A 66 -3.36 -11.90 -2.99
CA ILE A 66 -3.27 -11.20 -1.71
C ILE A 66 -4.22 -11.72 -0.65
N VAL A 67 -3.72 -11.76 0.59
CA VAL A 67 -4.47 -11.98 1.84
C VAL A 67 -4.14 -10.92 2.87
N ARG A 68 -5.15 -10.41 3.59
CA ARG A 68 -4.99 -9.41 4.65
C ARG A 68 -6.01 -9.58 5.78
N PHE A 69 -5.56 -9.72 7.02
CA PHE A 69 -6.43 -9.64 8.19
C PHE A 69 -6.88 -8.20 8.44
N SER A 70 -8.10 -8.05 8.93
CA SER A 70 -8.55 -6.79 9.50
C SER A 70 -7.69 -6.45 10.72
N PRO A 71 -7.51 -5.15 11.05
CA PRO A 71 -6.84 -4.74 12.28
C PRO A 71 -7.43 -5.38 13.55
N THR A 72 -8.73 -5.68 13.56
CA THR A 72 -9.39 -6.41 14.66
C THR A 72 -9.12 -7.92 14.67
N GLY A 73 -8.67 -8.50 13.54
CA GLY A 73 -8.50 -9.94 13.37
C GLY A 73 -9.79 -10.71 13.07
N GLU A 74 -10.96 -10.09 13.18
CA GLU A 74 -12.26 -10.77 13.01
C GLU A 74 -12.58 -11.15 11.56
N VAL A 75 -11.92 -10.52 10.58
CA VAL A 75 -12.16 -10.77 9.16
C VAL A 75 -10.85 -10.91 8.42
N LEU A 76 -10.75 -11.93 7.57
CA LEU A 76 -9.67 -12.08 6.61
C LEU A 76 -10.21 -11.69 5.24
N ALA A 77 -9.55 -10.76 4.56
CA ALA A 77 -9.82 -10.43 3.17
C ALA A 77 -8.82 -11.15 2.26
N SER A 78 -9.30 -11.64 1.12
CA SER A 78 -8.44 -12.30 0.14
C SER A 78 -8.91 -11.97 -1.28
N ALA A 79 -7.99 -11.84 -2.21
CA ALA A 79 -8.30 -11.54 -3.60
C ALA A 79 -7.23 -12.07 -4.55
N GLY A 80 -7.59 -12.23 -5.82
CA GLY A 80 -6.73 -12.85 -6.82
C GLY A 80 -7.20 -12.63 -8.26
N ASP A 81 -6.89 -13.59 -9.13
CA ASP A 81 -7.03 -13.45 -10.60
C ASP A 81 -8.48 -13.52 -11.12
N ALA A 82 -9.43 -13.71 -10.22
CA ALA A 82 -10.85 -13.74 -10.54
C ALA A 82 -11.52 -12.36 -10.42
N GLY A 83 -10.79 -11.34 -9.95
CA GLY A 83 -11.33 -10.01 -9.69
C GLY A 83 -12.26 -9.91 -8.47
N GLU A 84 -12.52 -11.03 -7.80
CA GLU A 84 -13.36 -11.10 -6.62
C GLU A 84 -12.55 -10.99 -5.32
N ILE A 85 -13.14 -10.35 -4.32
CA ILE A 85 -12.59 -10.29 -2.97
C ILE A 85 -13.48 -11.14 -2.07
N LEU A 86 -12.92 -12.13 -1.40
CA LEU A 86 -13.63 -12.95 -0.42
C LEU A 86 -13.30 -12.46 0.99
N LEU A 87 -14.34 -12.24 1.79
CA LEU A 87 -14.27 -11.95 3.22
C LEU A 87 -14.58 -13.22 4.01
N TRP A 88 -13.58 -13.73 4.72
CA TRP A 88 -13.67 -14.90 5.57
C TRP A 88 -13.91 -14.47 7.01
N ARG A 89 -14.81 -15.17 7.69
CA ARG A 89 -15.10 -14.97 9.10
C ARG A 89 -15.02 -16.31 9.85
N PRO A 90 -14.60 -16.29 11.12
CA PRO A 90 -14.66 -17.47 11.99
C PRO A 90 -16.12 -17.89 12.16
N THR A 91 -16.41 -19.19 12.15
CA THR A 91 -17.77 -19.71 12.27
C THR A 91 -18.20 -20.00 13.69
N ASP A 92 -17.25 -20.20 14.60
CA ASP A 92 -17.55 -20.48 16.00
C ASP A 92 -17.75 -19.17 16.79
N ASN A 93 -18.48 -19.27 17.90
CA ASN A 93 -18.76 -18.13 18.79
C ASN A 93 -17.51 -17.61 19.53
N GLN A 94 -16.36 -18.27 19.38
CA GLN A 94 -15.08 -17.75 19.84
C GLN A 94 -14.47 -16.84 18.77
N ARG A 95 -14.40 -15.55 19.08
CA ARG A 95 -13.67 -14.63 18.21
C ARG A 95 -12.17 -14.92 18.35
N PRO A 96 -11.41 -14.96 17.24
CA PRO A 96 -9.95 -15.05 17.29
C PRO A 96 -9.29 -13.99 18.18
N SER A 97 -9.94 -12.84 18.34
CA SER A 97 -9.51 -11.74 19.21
C SER A 97 -9.68 -12.04 20.72
N ASP A 98 -10.57 -12.97 21.08
CA ASP A 98 -10.83 -13.35 22.46
C ASP A 98 -9.80 -14.39 22.96
N VAL A 99 -9.00 -14.97 22.06
CA VAL A 99 -7.92 -15.91 22.38
C VAL A 99 -6.64 -15.12 22.69
N PRO A 100 -6.03 -15.28 23.88
CA PRO A 100 -4.76 -14.63 24.21
C PRO A 100 -3.67 -14.97 23.20
N ALA A 101 -2.79 -14.00 22.93
CA ALA A 101 -1.65 -14.21 22.04
C ALA A 101 -0.76 -15.37 22.57
N GLY A 102 -0.56 -16.40 21.76
CA GLY A 102 0.20 -17.60 22.12
C GLY A 102 -0.64 -18.78 22.63
N GLU A 103 -1.96 -18.65 22.76
CA GLU A 103 -2.85 -19.80 22.88
C GLU A 103 -3.27 -20.31 21.51
N VAL A 104 -3.29 -21.63 21.36
CA VAL A 104 -3.56 -22.29 20.09
C VAL A 104 -5.03 -22.16 19.73
N LEU A 105 -5.29 -21.69 18.51
CA LEU A 105 -6.61 -21.73 17.87
C LEU A 105 -6.94 -23.16 17.40
N GLU A 106 -7.06 -24.14 18.31
CA GLU A 106 -7.28 -25.54 17.90
C GLU A 106 -8.66 -25.79 17.28
N ASN A 107 -9.60 -24.84 17.36
CA ASN A 107 -10.98 -25.06 16.92
C ASN A 107 -11.64 -23.89 16.16
N VAL A 108 -10.89 -22.87 15.74
CA VAL A 108 -11.48 -21.78 14.96
C VAL A 108 -11.48 -22.14 13.48
N THR A 109 -12.66 -22.46 12.95
CA THR A 109 -12.86 -22.70 11.53
C THR A 109 -13.29 -21.43 10.81
N TRP A 110 -12.76 -21.20 9.62
CA TRP A 110 -13.06 -20.01 8.82
C TRP A 110 -13.97 -20.33 7.63
N LYS A 111 -14.94 -19.46 7.37
CA LYS A 111 -15.84 -19.59 6.22
C LYS A 111 -15.91 -18.31 5.41
N ALA A 112 -15.90 -18.46 4.09
CA ALA A 112 -16.19 -17.37 3.17
C ALA A 112 -17.64 -16.89 3.40
N GLY A 113 -17.80 -15.68 3.92
CA GLY A 113 -19.09 -15.09 4.23
C GLY A 113 -19.61 -14.18 3.13
N THR A 114 -18.80 -13.22 2.70
CA THR A 114 -19.21 -12.17 1.77
C THR A 114 -18.25 -12.11 0.59
N THR A 115 -18.79 -12.09 -0.64
CA THR A 115 -18.00 -11.89 -1.86
C THR A 115 -18.24 -10.49 -2.39
N LEU A 116 -17.18 -9.71 -2.54
CA LEU A 116 -17.22 -8.39 -3.15
C LEU A 116 -16.88 -8.53 -4.64
N ARG A 117 -17.82 -8.12 -5.50
CA ARG A 117 -17.69 -8.19 -6.96
C ARG A 117 -17.74 -6.78 -7.55
N GLY A 118 -16.83 -6.48 -8.47
CA GLY A 118 -16.83 -5.19 -9.18
C GLY A 118 -15.54 -4.85 -9.93
N HIS A 119 -14.41 -5.48 -9.59
CA HIS A 119 -13.24 -5.46 -10.46
C HIS A 119 -13.45 -6.36 -11.67
N ASN A 120 -12.91 -5.94 -12.81
CA ASN A 120 -13.02 -6.66 -14.08
C ASN A 120 -11.78 -7.51 -14.39
N ASP A 121 -10.74 -7.40 -13.57
CA ASP A 121 -9.45 -8.05 -13.75
C ASP A 121 -8.79 -8.33 -12.39
N ASP A 122 -7.61 -8.93 -12.40
CA ASP A 122 -6.88 -9.39 -11.22
C ASP A 122 -6.77 -8.31 -10.14
N VAL A 123 -7.05 -8.67 -8.89
CA VAL A 123 -6.82 -7.80 -7.74
C VAL A 123 -5.41 -8.07 -7.21
N GLN A 124 -4.58 -7.04 -7.16
CA GLN A 124 -3.15 -7.16 -6.81
C GLN A 124 -2.86 -6.64 -5.39
N ALA A 125 -3.70 -5.75 -4.88
CA ALA A 125 -3.47 -5.12 -3.58
C ALA A 125 -4.78 -4.88 -2.81
N LEU A 126 -4.68 -4.99 -1.49
CA LEU A 126 -5.73 -4.82 -0.49
C LEU A 126 -5.12 -4.11 0.72
N SER A 127 -5.87 -3.18 1.32
CA SER A 127 -5.52 -2.54 2.58
C SER A 127 -6.79 -2.25 3.36
N TRP A 128 -6.81 -2.65 4.63
CA TRP A 128 -7.92 -2.37 5.53
C TRP A 128 -7.86 -0.95 6.07
N SER A 129 -9.03 -0.37 6.32
CA SER A 129 -9.13 0.81 7.16
C SER A 129 -8.79 0.48 8.62
N PRO A 130 -8.26 1.44 9.40
CA PRO A 130 -7.92 1.24 10.81
C PRO A 130 -9.10 0.80 11.68
N ASP A 131 -10.32 1.17 11.31
CA ASP A 131 -11.57 0.80 11.99
C ASP A 131 -12.12 -0.57 11.55
N SER A 132 -11.44 -1.27 10.63
CA SER A 132 -11.86 -2.56 10.07
C SER A 132 -13.22 -2.54 9.34
N GLN A 133 -13.76 -1.36 9.02
CA GLN A 133 -15.07 -1.24 8.36
C GLN A 133 -14.96 -1.20 6.83
N HIS A 134 -13.79 -0.84 6.31
CA HIS A 134 -13.58 -0.63 4.88
C HIS A 134 -12.32 -1.31 4.37
N ILE A 135 -12.34 -1.61 3.07
CA ILE A 135 -11.20 -2.19 2.35
C ILE A 135 -10.93 -1.31 1.14
N LEU A 136 -9.69 -0.89 0.96
CA LEU A 136 -9.19 -0.36 -0.29
C LEU A 136 -8.59 -1.50 -1.10
N SER A 137 -8.94 -1.56 -2.37
CA SER A 137 -8.44 -2.56 -3.32
C SER A 137 -7.85 -1.89 -4.56
N GLY A 138 -6.86 -2.51 -5.17
CA GLY A 138 -6.25 -2.09 -6.43
C GLY A 138 -6.14 -3.25 -7.40
N SER A 139 -6.48 -3.01 -8.66
CA SER A 139 -6.59 -4.03 -9.70
C SER A 139 -5.80 -3.70 -10.97
N VAL A 140 -5.54 -4.74 -11.75
CA VAL A 140 -5.06 -4.68 -13.13
C VAL A 140 -6.05 -3.96 -14.05
N ASP A 141 -7.33 -3.83 -13.67
CA ASP A 141 -8.33 -3.07 -14.43
C ASP A 141 -8.14 -1.53 -14.38
N ASN A 142 -6.97 -1.06 -13.91
CA ASN A 142 -6.58 0.33 -13.68
C ASN A 142 -7.45 1.08 -12.64
N THR A 143 -8.33 0.38 -11.93
CA THR A 143 -9.21 0.98 -10.94
C THR A 143 -8.88 0.52 -9.54
N SER A 144 -9.18 1.39 -8.58
CA SER A 144 -9.17 1.08 -7.17
C SER A 144 -10.56 1.29 -6.60
N ILE A 145 -10.97 0.43 -5.68
CA ILE A 145 -12.31 0.47 -5.09
C ILE A 145 -12.18 0.48 -3.57
N VAL A 146 -12.89 1.41 -2.94
CA VAL A 146 -13.18 1.39 -1.50
C VAL A 146 -14.47 0.61 -1.30
N TRP A 147 -14.42 -0.43 -0.49
CA TRP A 147 -15.54 -1.30 -0.16
C TRP A 147 -16.00 -1.05 1.27
N ASP A 148 -17.31 -1.06 1.48
CA ASP A 148 -17.90 -1.22 2.80
C ASP A 148 -17.92 -2.71 3.15
N ALA A 149 -17.04 -3.14 4.06
CA ALA A 149 -16.85 -4.55 4.41
C ALA A 149 -18.00 -5.11 5.26
N VAL A 150 -18.78 -4.24 5.91
CA VAL A 150 -19.97 -4.63 6.69
C VAL A 150 -21.16 -4.85 5.77
N LYS A 151 -21.41 -3.91 4.86
CA LYS A 151 -22.53 -4.00 3.92
C LYS A 151 -22.23 -4.88 2.71
N GLY A 152 -20.95 -5.19 2.47
CA GLY A 152 -20.52 -5.99 1.34
C GLY A 152 -20.68 -5.30 -0.01
N LYS A 153 -20.51 -3.97 -0.06
CA LYS A 153 -20.78 -3.17 -1.28
C LYS A 153 -19.63 -2.23 -1.61
N ALA A 154 -19.45 -1.96 -2.91
CA ALA A 154 -18.55 -0.91 -3.37
C ALA A 154 -19.09 0.45 -2.90
N ALA A 155 -18.27 1.19 -2.16
CA ALA A 155 -18.59 2.54 -1.71
C ALA A 155 -18.18 3.59 -2.75
N VAL A 156 -16.92 3.52 -3.22
CA VAL A 156 -16.38 4.43 -4.24
C VAL A 156 -15.41 3.69 -5.15
N ARG A 157 -15.51 3.97 -6.46
CA ARG A 157 -14.57 3.51 -7.48
C ARG A 157 -13.76 4.69 -8.00
N MET A 158 -12.44 4.56 -7.97
CA MET A 158 -11.46 5.52 -8.48
C MET A 158 -10.84 4.93 -9.75
N ALA A 159 -11.09 5.57 -10.89
CA ALA A 159 -10.63 5.14 -12.21
C ALA A 159 -9.67 6.19 -12.80
N ASP A 160 -8.73 6.66 -11.98
CA ASP A 160 -7.86 7.78 -12.35
C ASP A 160 -6.53 7.34 -12.97
N HIS A 161 -6.06 6.13 -12.64
CA HIS A 161 -4.79 5.60 -13.11
C HIS A 161 -4.87 5.16 -14.58
N GLN A 162 -3.73 5.26 -15.28
CA GLN A 162 -3.63 4.91 -16.71
C GLN A 162 -3.01 3.52 -16.93
N HIS A 163 -2.64 2.82 -15.85
CA HIS A 163 -2.07 1.48 -15.86
C HIS A 163 -2.41 0.76 -14.55
N TYR A 164 -2.09 -0.54 -14.50
CA TYR A 164 -2.37 -1.47 -13.41
C TYR A 164 -2.00 -0.88 -12.05
N ILE A 165 -2.90 -0.99 -11.09
CA ILE A 165 -2.64 -0.61 -9.70
C ILE A 165 -1.98 -1.79 -9.00
N GLN A 166 -0.71 -1.61 -8.62
CA GLN A 166 0.12 -2.65 -8.02
C GLN A 166 0.13 -2.60 -6.49
N GLY A 167 -0.23 -1.45 -5.91
CA GLY A 167 -0.15 -1.23 -4.47
C GLY A 167 -1.24 -0.29 -4.00
N VAL A 168 -1.76 -0.56 -2.80
CA VAL A 168 -2.65 0.35 -2.09
C VAL A 168 -2.27 0.40 -0.61
N ALA A 169 -2.51 1.53 0.04
CA ALA A 169 -2.27 1.70 1.46
C ALA A 169 -3.30 2.63 2.09
N TRP A 170 -3.81 2.24 3.25
CA TRP A 170 -4.60 3.09 4.14
C TRP A 170 -3.70 3.72 5.20
N ASP A 171 -3.84 5.03 5.43
CA ASP A 171 -3.20 5.72 6.55
C ASP A 171 -3.64 5.09 7.90
N PRO A 172 -2.73 4.66 8.79
CA PRO A 172 -3.08 4.18 10.13
C PRO A 172 -3.89 5.19 10.94
N ALA A 173 -3.74 6.49 10.69
CA ALA A 173 -4.55 7.55 11.30
C ALA A 173 -5.92 7.75 10.62
N GLY A 174 -6.20 7.02 9.53
CA GLY A 174 -7.48 7.00 8.82
C GLY A 174 -7.75 8.21 7.92
N ARG A 175 -6.76 9.08 7.67
CA ARG A 175 -6.99 10.36 6.98
C ARG A 175 -6.81 10.30 5.47
N PHE A 176 -5.90 9.43 5.02
CA PHE A 176 -5.48 9.36 3.62
C PHE A 176 -5.53 7.94 3.07
N LEU A 177 -5.75 7.87 1.77
CA LEU A 177 -5.60 6.65 0.98
C LEU A 177 -4.51 6.88 -0.07
N VAL A 178 -3.71 5.85 -0.34
CA VAL A 178 -2.68 5.91 -1.37
C VAL A 178 -2.85 4.75 -2.32
N THR A 179 -2.75 5.04 -3.61
CA THR A 179 -2.67 4.05 -4.69
C THR A 179 -1.35 4.21 -5.43
N GLN A 180 -0.78 3.11 -5.88
CA GLN A 180 0.45 3.04 -6.67
C GLN A 180 0.18 2.25 -7.94
N SER A 181 0.60 2.81 -9.09
CA SER A 181 0.36 2.22 -10.40
C SER A 181 1.64 2.08 -11.23
N GLY A 182 1.57 1.16 -12.20
CA GLY A 182 2.55 1.03 -13.29
C GLY A 182 2.62 2.26 -14.20
N ASP A 183 1.69 3.21 -14.10
CA ASP A 183 1.72 4.48 -14.84
C ASP A 183 2.80 5.45 -14.31
N ARG A 184 3.61 4.97 -13.36
CA ARG A 184 4.71 5.69 -12.70
C ARG A 184 4.20 6.83 -11.81
N THR A 185 2.96 6.73 -11.34
CA THR A 185 2.38 7.66 -10.37
C THR A 185 1.90 6.96 -9.10
N CYS A 186 2.00 7.67 -7.98
CA CYS A 186 1.24 7.37 -6.77
C CYS A 186 0.23 8.49 -6.55
N ARG A 187 -1.02 8.14 -6.22
CA ARG A 187 -2.07 9.13 -5.95
C ARG A 187 -2.45 9.08 -4.48
N VAL A 188 -2.58 10.26 -3.87
CA VAL A 188 -2.98 10.43 -2.48
C VAL A 188 -4.36 11.05 -2.45
N TYR A 189 -5.28 10.38 -1.77
CA TYR A 189 -6.67 10.77 -1.66
C TYR A 189 -7.02 11.17 -0.22
N ALA A 190 -7.92 12.14 -0.09
CA ALA A 190 -8.50 12.53 1.19
C ALA A 190 -10.02 12.73 1.03
N PRO A 191 -10.83 12.45 2.05
CA PRO A 191 -12.23 12.83 2.07
C PRO A 191 -12.35 14.34 2.26
N VAL A 192 -12.84 15.05 1.24
CA VAL A 192 -13.08 16.50 1.32
C VAL A 192 -14.54 16.72 1.64
N LEU A 193 -14.88 16.89 2.92
CA LEU A 193 -16.25 17.23 3.31
C LEU A 193 -16.63 18.59 2.67
N PRO A 194 -17.84 18.71 2.09
CA PRO A 194 -18.33 20.00 1.63
C PRO A 194 -18.33 20.97 2.81
N THR A 195 -17.67 22.11 2.63
CA THR A 195 -17.53 23.15 3.65
C THR A 195 -18.89 23.74 3.97
N THR A 196 -19.60 23.18 4.94
CA THR A 196 -20.76 23.85 5.52
C THR A 196 -20.27 25.07 6.29
N THR A 197 -20.54 26.25 5.76
CA THR A 197 -20.37 27.55 6.41
C THR A 197 -21.28 27.65 7.63
N SER A 198 -20.92 27.01 8.73
CA SER A 198 -21.58 27.24 10.03
C SER A 198 -20.60 27.00 11.16
N LYS A 199 -20.09 28.11 11.71
CA LYS A 199 -19.34 28.15 12.96
C LYS A 199 -20.28 27.79 14.12
N LYS A 200 -20.51 26.51 14.37
CA LYS A 200 -20.98 25.98 15.67
C LYS A 200 -20.82 24.46 15.67
N GLN A 201 -20.26 23.95 16.78
CA GLN A 201 -19.90 22.55 17.04
C GLN A 201 -18.55 22.08 16.48
N ARG A 202 -17.45 22.62 17.06
CA ARG A 202 -16.25 21.82 17.30
C ARG A 202 -16.41 21.14 18.65
N GLN A 203 -17.10 20.01 18.68
CA GLN A 203 -16.93 19.03 19.77
C GLN A 203 -16.09 17.88 19.21
N HIS A 204 -15.23 17.33 20.07
CA HIS A 204 -14.33 16.19 19.86
C HIS A 204 -15.10 14.93 19.40
N THR A 205 -15.59 14.93 18.16
CA THR A 205 -16.11 13.74 17.49
C THR A 205 -14.99 13.24 16.59
N LYS A 206 -14.58 11.97 16.76
CA LYS A 206 -13.74 11.27 15.79
C LYS A 206 -14.41 11.49 14.43
N GLN A 207 -13.71 12.15 13.51
CA GLN A 207 -14.21 12.41 12.18
C GLN A 207 -14.27 11.06 11.47
N GLU A 208 -15.46 10.47 11.40
CA GLU A 208 -15.67 9.19 10.71
C GLU A 208 -15.33 9.34 9.23
N PHE A 209 -14.60 8.36 8.68
CA PHE A 209 -14.23 8.36 7.28
C PHE A 209 -15.49 8.19 6.43
N ASN A 210 -15.79 9.17 5.57
CA ASN A 210 -16.89 9.08 4.61
C ASN A 210 -16.33 8.91 3.19
N PRO A 211 -16.46 7.72 2.58
CA PRO A 211 -15.91 7.46 1.26
C PRO A 211 -16.55 8.32 0.16
N GLN A 212 -17.79 8.81 0.31
CA GLN A 212 -18.52 9.50 -0.76
C GLN A 212 -17.87 10.79 -1.27
N TYR A 213 -16.96 11.39 -0.48
CA TYR A 213 -16.28 12.64 -0.82
C TYR A 213 -14.78 12.49 -1.06
N LEU A 214 -14.35 11.28 -1.40
CA LEU A 214 -12.93 10.99 -1.63
C LEU A 214 -12.44 11.68 -2.91
N THR A 215 -11.40 12.51 -2.79
CA THR A 215 -10.81 13.25 -3.91
C THR A 215 -9.31 13.05 -3.95
N CYS A 216 -8.74 12.95 -5.16
CA CYS A 216 -7.29 12.92 -5.37
C CYS A 216 -6.69 14.28 -5.04
N MET A 217 -5.94 14.38 -3.94
CA MET A 217 -5.32 15.61 -3.46
C MET A 217 -3.95 15.84 -4.10
N HIS A 218 -3.18 14.76 -4.26
CA HIS A 218 -1.83 14.84 -4.81
C HIS A 218 -1.54 13.68 -5.74
N ILE A 219 -0.84 13.99 -6.83
CA ILE A 219 -0.24 13.01 -7.73
C ILE A 219 1.27 13.13 -7.55
N LEU A 220 1.88 12.05 -7.07
CA LEU A 220 3.31 11.93 -6.88
C LEU A 220 3.88 11.21 -8.10
N SER A 221 4.74 11.90 -8.85
CA SER A 221 5.47 11.35 -9.99
C SER A 221 6.92 11.86 -10.00
N LYS A 222 7.82 11.09 -10.63
CA LYS A 222 9.19 11.57 -10.87
C LYS A 222 9.13 12.65 -11.96
N ARG A 223 9.71 13.83 -11.70
CA ARG A 223 9.95 14.82 -12.77
C ARG A 223 11.09 14.29 -13.64
N GLU A 224 10.82 14.09 -14.93
CA GLU A 224 11.87 13.96 -15.94
C GLU A 224 12.64 15.29 -15.98
N LEU A 225 13.96 15.23 -15.76
CA LEU A 225 14.87 16.38 -15.79
C LEU A 225 15.16 16.86 -17.23
N GLU A 226 14.40 16.39 -18.21
CA GLU A 226 14.83 16.44 -19.62
C GLU A 226 14.55 17.78 -20.32
N GLN A 227 13.75 18.69 -19.75
CA GLN A 227 13.46 19.98 -20.43
C GLN A 227 14.43 21.13 -20.11
N GLN A 228 15.37 20.99 -19.16
CA GLN A 228 16.35 22.06 -18.86
C GLN A 228 17.72 21.88 -19.50
N GLN A 229 18.05 20.70 -20.03
CA GLN A 229 19.31 20.47 -20.74
C GLN A 229 19.21 20.74 -22.25
N GLU A 230 18.06 20.51 -22.89
CA GLU A 230 17.89 20.81 -24.32
C GLU A 230 17.83 22.31 -24.64
N GLN A 231 17.41 23.17 -23.70
CA GLN A 231 17.51 24.63 -23.90
C GLN A 231 18.92 25.19 -23.66
N GLN A 232 19.85 24.41 -23.09
CA GLN A 232 21.25 24.81 -22.91
C GLN A 232 22.17 24.30 -24.03
N GLN A 233 21.66 23.47 -24.95
CA GLN A 233 22.43 22.90 -26.07
C GLN A 233 21.91 23.31 -27.45
N ALA A 234 21.08 24.36 -27.55
CA ALA A 234 20.84 24.99 -28.84
C ALA A 234 22.12 25.75 -29.28
N PRO A 235 22.71 25.47 -30.46
CA PRO A 235 23.90 26.18 -30.91
C PRO A 235 23.57 27.65 -31.20
N ALA A 236 24.43 28.55 -30.72
CA ALA A 236 24.25 29.99 -30.84
C ALA A 236 24.20 30.42 -32.33
N PRO A 237 23.28 31.33 -32.72
CA PRO A 237 23.31 31.91 -34.05
C PRO A 237 24.51 32.84 -34.20
N THR A 238 25.25 32.65 -35.29
CA THR A 238 26.42 33.44 -35.68
C THR A 238 26.02 34.80 -36.25
N THR A 239 26.20 35.87 -35.48
CA THR A 239 26.30 37.25 -36.04
C THR A 239 27.17 38.15 -35.15
N LYS A 240 28.29 38.65 -35.70
CA LYS A 240 28.94 39.94 -35.31
C LYS A 240 27.93 41.10 -35.55
N PRO A 241 28.04 42.34 -35.01
CA PRO A 241 29.27 43.08 -34.63
C PRO A 241 29.15 44.12 -33.45
N THR A 242 30.26 44.86 -33.23
CA THR A 242 30.39 46.29 -32.81
C THR A 242 30.19 46.77 -31.36
N ASP A 243 31.02 47.76 -31.04
CA ASP A 243 31.32 48.44 -29.77
C ASP A 243 30.17 49.31 -29.19
N ALA A 244 30.22 49.51 -27.85
CA ALA A 244 30.07 50.78 -27.10
C ALA A 244 29.23 50.69 -25.79
N GLU A 245 29.79 51.34 -24.75
CA GLU A 245 29.18 52.03 -23.58
C GLU A 245 28.30 51.29 -22.52
N ASN A 246 28.93 50.97 -21.38
CA ASN A 246 28.71 51.40 -19.96
C ASN A 246 27.29 51.85 -19.44
N PRO A 247 27.09 52.02 -18.11
CA PRO A 247 26.75 51.04 -17.04
C PRO A 247 25.41 51.37 -16.29
N ALA A 248 24.84 50.44 -15.51
CA ALA A 248 24.12 50.79 -14.25
C ALA A 248 23.55 49.59 -13.44
N GLN A 249 23.98 49.58 -12.17
CA GLN A 249 23.25 49.30 -10.92
C GLN A 249 22.92 47.86 -10.45
N PRO A 250 23.14 47.57 -9.13
CA PRO A 250 22.89 46.29 -8.51
C PRO A 250 21.47 46.22 -7.91
N VAL A 251 20.75 45.12 -8.15
CA VAL A 251 19.46 44.85 -7.49
C VAL A 251 19.63 43.68 -6.51
N ALA A 252 19.00 43.87 -5.35
CA ALA A 252 19.15 43.15 -4.10
C ALA A 252 19.01 41.61 -4.19
N LYS A 253 19.84 40.91 -3.42
CA LYS A 253 19.68 39.48 -3.13
C LYS A 253 18.66 39.30 -2.02
N GLU A 254 17.44 38.92 -2.36
CA GLU A 254 16.48 38.37 -1.39
C GLU A 254 16.83 36.90 -1.08
N ASN A 255 17.21 36.68 0.17
CA ASN A 255 17.37 35.35 0.76
C ASN A 255 16.01 34.67 0.89
N THR A 256 15.64 33.85 -0.10
CA THR A 256 14.57 32.86 0.07
C THR A 256 15.19 31.54 0.50
N THR A 257 14.87 31.11 1.71
CA THR A 257 15.21 29.81 2.28
C THR A 257 14.62 28.71 1.40
N LYS A 258 15.47 28.11 0.56
CA LYS A 258 15.09 26.99 -0.32
C LYS A 258 14.63 25.81 0.55
N ALA A 259 13.36 25.44 0.43
CA ALA A 259 12.84 24.19 0.93
C ALA A 259 13.67 23.04 0.33
N VAL A 260 14.30 22.25 1.21
CA VAL A 260 15.09 21.09 0.81
C VAL A 260 14.15 20.06 0.20
N LYS A 261 14.37 19.71 -1.07
CA LYS A 261 13.60 18.72 -1.83
C LYS A 261 14.31 17.37 -1.73
N HIS A 262 13.59 16.33 -1.34
CA HIS A 262 14.10 14.96 -1.29
C HIS A 262 13.67 14.17 -2.53
N CYS A 263 14.65 13.60 -3.24
CA CYS A 263 14.45 12.69 -4.37
C CYS A 263 14.45 11.24 -3.88
N LEU A 264 13.53 10.39 -4.38
CA LEU A 264 13.27 9.05 -3.79
C LEU A 264 13.17 7.86 -4.78
N PHE A 265 13.42 7.98 -6.10
CA PHE A 265 13.27 6.85 -7.07
C PHE A 265 14.22 6.99 -8.29
N HIS A 266 14.85 5.98 -8.94
CA HIS A 266 14.80 4.51 -9.04
C HIS A 266 16.14 4.01 -9.67
N ASP A 267 16.43 2.71 -9.60
CA ASP A 267 17.48 1.98 -10.34
C ASP A 267 16.81 1.02 -11.34
N ASP A 268 17.05 1.22 -12.64
CA ASP A 268 16.41 0.52 -13.76
C ASP A 268 16.92 -0.92 -13.97
N THR A 269 17.92 -1.36 -13.20
CA THR A 269 18.50 -2.71 -13.34
C THR A 269 17.81 -3.79 -12.52
N ILE A 270 16.89 -3.41 -11.62
CA ILE A 270 16.21 -4.36 -10.74
C ILE A 270 14.85 -4.74 -11.37
N PRO A 271 14.66 -6.00 -11.82
CA PRO A 271 13.33 -6.54 -12.10
C PRO A 271 12.59 -6.69 -10.76
N SER A 272 12.01 -5.59 -10.28
CA SER A 272 11.39 -5.52 -8.97
C SER A 272 10.05 -6.27 -9.00
N PHE A 273 10.06 -7.50 -8.50
CA PHE A 273 8.88 -8.38 -8.40
C PHE A 273 8.06 -8.20 -7.11
N PHE A 274 8.50 -7.38 -6.15
CA PHE A 274 7.73 -7.12 -4.92
C PHE A 274 7.74 -5.65 -4.54
N ARG A 275 6.54 -5.04 -4.50
CA ARG A 275 6.33 -3.59 -4.35
C ARG A 275 5.12 -3.23 -3.46
N ARG A 276 5.02 -3.77 -2.23
CA ARG A 276 3.92 -3.35 -1.33
C ARG A 276 4.29 -2.10 -0.54
N LEU A 277 3.36 -1.15 -0.57
CA LEU A 277 3.34 0.04 0.28
C LEU A 277 3.13 -0.39 1.74
N ALA A 278 3.85 0.21 2.68
CA ALA A 278 3.64 -0.05 4.10
C ALA A 278 3.78 1.25 4.91
N TRP A 279 2.77 1.59 5.70
CA TRP A 279 2.91 2.65 6.69
C TRP A 279 3.68 2.13 7.91
N SER A 280 4.41 3.03 8.57
CA SER A 280 4.87 2.78 9.93
C SER A 280 3.67 2.56 10.86
N PRO A 281 3.81 1.77 11.94
CA PRO A 281 2.69 1.47 12.84
C PRO A 281 2.02 2.72 13.46
N ASP A 282 2.78 3.80 13.61
CA ASP A 282 2.32 5.09 14.11
C ASP A 282 1.79 6.04 13.01
N GLY A 283 1.81 5.62 11.74
CA GLY A 283 1.41 6.43 10.58
C GLY A 283 2.31 7.64 10.29
N SER A 284 3.48 7.73 10.94
CA SER A 284 4.39 8.88 10.77
C SER A 284 5.10 8.90 9.41
N PHE A 285 5.31 7.74 8.78
CA PHE A 285 5.88 7.66 7.45
C PHE A 285 5.34 6.48 6.62
N LEU A 286 5.30 6.68 5.31
CA LEU A 286 4.94 5.66 4.34
C LEU A 286 6.21 5.12 3.67
N ALA A 287 6.52 3.85 3.92
CA ALA A 287 7.53 3.12 3.19
C ALA A 287 6.99 2.76 1.80
N LEU A 288 7.67 3.32 0.80
CA LEU A 288 7.44 3.04 -0.61
C LEU A 288 8.58 2.10 -1.06
N PRO A 289 8.36 1.15 -1.98
CA PRO A 289 9.43 0.36 -2.57
C PRO A 289 10.42 1.27 -3.30
N THR A 290 11.53 1.64 -2.65
CA THR A 290 12.56 2.56 -3.17
C THR A 290 13.92 1.87 -3.17
N GLY A 291 14.69 2.01 -4.26
CA GLY A 291 16.06 1.51 -4.37
C GLY A 291 17.04 2.28 -3.46
N GLN A 292 18.27 1.76 -3.31
CA GLN A 292 19.29 2.34 -2.43
C GLN A 292 19.82 3.70 -2.92
N TYR A 293 19.99 4.63 -1.99
CA TYR A 293 20.82 5.83 -2.17
C TYR A 293 22.16 5.62 -1.44
N LYS A 294 23.26 5.49 -2.20
CA LYS A 294 24.61 5.54 -1.64
C LYS A 294 25.03 7.01 -1.59
N ARG A 295 25.15 7.55 -0.37
CA ARG A 295 25.74 8.87 -0.17
C ARG A 295 27.24 8.74 -0.38
N ASP A 296 27.79 9.37 -1.42
CA ASP A 296 29.24 9.48 -1.56
C ASP A 296 29.80 10.29 -0.39
N ALA A 297 30.72 9.68 0.34
CA ALA A 297 31.44 10.28 1.44
C ALA A 297 32.57 11.19 0.92
N THR A 298 32.23 12.25 0.17
CA THR A 298 33.20 13.28 -0.26
C THR A 298 32.62 14.69 -0.32
N ALA A 299 31.52 14.97 0.39
CA ALA A 299 31.07 16.34 0.64
C ALA A 299 31.06 16.66 2.13
N ALA A 300 32.22 16.50 2.75
CA ALA A 300 32.64 17.25 3.92
C ALA A 300 34.00 17.83 3.57
N THR A 301 34.02 19.03 2.98
CA THR A 301 34.97 20.13 3.21
C THR A 301 34.62 21.26 2.23
N LEU A 302 34.04 22.33 2.78
CA LEU A 302 34.12 23.76 2.48
C LEU A 302 32.81 24.46 2.83
#